data_AF-A0A818Z0Y4-F1
#
_entry.id   AF-A0A818Z0Y4-F1
#
_cell.length_a   1.000
_cell.length_b   1.000
_cell.length_c   1.000
_cell.angle_alpha   90.00
_cell.angle_beta   90.00
_cell.angle_gamma   90.00
#
_symmetry.space_group_name_H-M   'P 1'
#
loop_
_entity.id
_entity.type
_entity.pdbx_description
1 polymer ?
#
loop_
_entity_poly.entity_id
_entity_poly.type
_entity_poly.pdbx_seq_one_letter_code
_entity_poly.pdbx_strand_id
1 'polypeptide(L)'
;MNERRNTEQKLASLVKHFEKFQDRAQCQKYIEERSKKDRLVIIVGGQLGKELVPSVHNLRQVMSIYVYCMDKQRNEQWACKFAKVKLR
;
A
#
# COMPACT_ATOMS: atom_id res chain seq x y z
N MET A 1 -15.43 -1.72 -15.19
CA MET A 1 -15.26 -0.35 -14.66
C MET A 1 -15.97 -0.13 -13.31
N ASN A 2 -17.02 -0.88 -12.96
CA ASN A 2 -17.85 -0.61 -11.78
C ASN A 2 -17.26 -1.09 -10.42
N GLU A 3 -16.45 -2.15 -10.43
CA GLU A 3 -15.98 -2.78 -9.19
C GLU A 3 -14.96 -1.96 -8.40
N ARG A 4 -13.98 -1.34 -9.08
CA ARG A 4 -12.95 -0.51 -8.41
C ARG A 4 -13.57 0.68 -7.68
N ARG A 5 -14.51 1.38 -8.33
CA ARG A 5 -15.24 2.52 -7.74
C ARG A 5 -16.06 2.09 -6.53
N ASN A 6 -16.73 0.94 -6.61
CA ASN A 6 -17.53 0.42 -5.51
C ASN A 6 -16.63 0.02 -4.32
N THR A 7 -15.49 -0.62 -4.57
CA THR A 7 -14.50 -0.95 -3.53
C THR A 7 -13.90 0.30 -2.88
N GLU A 8 -13.56 1.32 -3.68
CA GLU A 8 -13.07 2.61 -3.17
C GLU A 8 -14.10 3.31 -2.29
N GLN A 9 -15.37 3.35 -2.72
CA GLN A 9 -16.46 3.95 -1.94
C GLN A 9 -16.71 3.22 -0.63
N LYS A 10 -16.69 1.87 -0.65
CA LYS A 10 -16.80 1.06 0.57
C LYS A 10 -15.62 1.27 1.51
N LEU A 11 -14.39 1.36 0.98
CA LEU A 11 -13.22 1.66 1.80
C LEU A 11 -13.35 3.04 2.43
N ALA A 12 -13.67 4.06 1.64
CA ALA A 12 -13.85 5.42 2.12
C ALA A 12 -14.98 5.56 3.16
N SER A 13 -16.02 4.72 3.10
CA SER A 13 -17.08 4.72 4.12
C SER A 13 -16.68 3.99 5.43
N LEU A 14 -15.73 3.05 5.37
CA LEU A 14 -15.26 2.29 6.52
C LEU A 14 -14.09 2.94 7.27
N VAL A 15 -13.28 3.77 6.59
CA VAL A 15 -12.12 4.45 7.19
C VAL A 15 -12.21 5.97 7.01
N LYS A 16 -12.06 6.68 8.13
CA LYS A 16 -12.12 8.15 8.22
C LYS A 16 -11.05 8.86 7.38
N HIS A 17 -9.92 8.20 7.12
CA HIS A 17 -8.79 8.77 6.39
C HIS A 17 -8.34 7.79 5.31
N PHE A 18 -8.92 7.96 4.12
CA PHE A 18 -8.56 7.20 2.93
C PHE A 18 -7.99 8.15 1.89
N GLU A 19 -6.72 7.97 1.55
CA GLU A 19 -6.04 8.76 0.51
C GLU A 19 -5.66 7.85 -0.65
N LYS A 20 -5.88 8.34 -1.86
CA LYS A 20 -5.54 7.64 -3.10
C LYS A 20 -4.52 8.45 -3.88
N PHE A 21 -3.48 7.75 -4.33
CA PHE A 21 -2.42 8.33 -5.12
C PHE A 21 -2.34 7.61 -6.47
N GLN A 22 -2.14 8.37 -7.54
CA GLN A 22 -1.80 7.81 -8.86
C GLN A 22 -0.29 7.90 -9.13
N ASP A 23 0.39 8.81 -8.44
CA ASP A 23 1.82 9.01 -8.52
C ASP A 23 2.54 8.40 -7.32
N ARG A 24 3.62 7.66 -7.61
CA ARG A 24 4.43 6.99 -6.59
C ARG A 24 5.14 8.00 -5.68
N ALA A 25 5.69 9.07 -6.24
CA ALA A 25 6.48 10.03 -5.48
C ALA A 25 5.59 10.81 -4.49
N GLN A 26 4.39 11.20 -4.90
CA GLN A 26 3.38 11.81 -4.01
C GLN A 26 2.98 10.86 -2.88
N CYS A 27 2.75 9.58 -3.18
CA CYS A 27 2.42 8.59 -2.16
C CYS A 27 3.56 8.40 -1.16
N GLN A 28 4.80 8.27 -1.64
CA GLN A 28 5.98 8.12 -0.80
C GLN A 28 6.17 9.34 0.10
N LYS A 29 6.13 10.54 -0.49
CA LYS A 29 6.26 11.81 0.24
C LYS A 29 5.20 11.92 1.34
N TYR A 30 3.94 11.59 1.04
CA TYR A 30 2.88 11.59 2.03
C TYR A 30 3.19 10.65 3.21
N ILE A 31 3.66 9.43 2.96
CA ILE A 31 4.01 8.46 4.01
C ILE A 31 5.18 8.95 4.87
N GLU A 32 6.19 9.56 4.25
CA GLU A 32 7.40 10.06 4.90
C GLU A 32 7.12 11.30 5.76
N GLU A 33 6.24 12.19 5.31
CA GLU A 33 5.85 13.42 6.02
C GLU A 33 4.85 13.18 7.16
N ARG A 34 4.20 12.01 7.20
CA ARG A 34 3.30 11.65 8.30
C ARG A 34 4.04 11.47 9.62
N SER A 35 3.30 11.67 10.72
CA SER A 35 3.85 11.50 12.05
C SER A 35 4.26 10.06 12.29
N LYS A 36 5.40 9.85 12.96
CA LYS A 36 5.85 8.51 13.39
C LYS A 36 4.88 7.82 14.36
N LYS A 37 3.92 8.57 14.94
CA LYS A 37 2.85 8.06 15.80
C LYS A 37 1.64 7.58 15.00
N ASP A 38 1.53 7.94 13.72
CA ASP A 38 0.45 7.51 12.86
C ASP A 38 0.58 6.01 12.54
N ARG A 39 -0.55 5.37 12.24
CA ARG A 39 -0.61 3.97 11.84
C ARG A 39 -1.19 3.89 10.44
N LEU A 40 -0.33 3.61 9.47
CA LEU A 40 -0.64 3.53 8.06
C LEU A 40 -0.77 2.06 7.63
N VAL A 41 -1.85 1.79 6.90
CA VAL A 41 -2.03 0.55 6.14
C VAL A 41 -2.02 0.93 4.66
N ILE A 42 -1.14 0.28 3.91
CA ILE A 42 -0.91 0.60 2.50
C ILE A 42 -1.55 -0.50 1.65
N ILE A 43 -2.28 -0.13 0.60
CA ILE A 43 -2.81 -1.05 -0.41
C ILE A 43 -2.23 -0.63 -1.76
N VAL A 44 -1.50 -1.52 -2.43
CA VAL A 44 -0.78 -1.23 -3.68
C VAL A 44 -0.92 -2.36 -4.68
N GLY A 45 -0.81 -2.07 -5.97
CA GLY A 45 -0.68 -3.09 -7.00
C GLY A 45 0.71 -3.73 -7.00
N GLY A 46 0.86 -4.91 -7.60
CA GLY A 46 2.15 -5.64 -7.67
C GLY A 46 3.36 -4.82 -8.11
N GLN A 47 3.30 -4.21 -9.31
CA GLN A 47 4.43 -3.44 -9.87
C GLN A 47 4.76 -2.20 -9.04
N LEU A 48 3.76 -1.36 -8.73
CA LEU A 48 3.94 -0.18 -7.90
C LEU A 48 4.43 -0.54 -6.48
N GLY A 49 3.95 -1.65 -5.93
CA GLY A 49 4.37 -2.18 -4.65
C GLY A 49 5.85 -2.56 -4.65
N LYS A 50 6.32 -3.26 -5.68
CA LYS A 50 7.74 -3.64 -5.82
C LYS A 50 8.67 -2.42 -5.80
N GLU A 51 8.20 -1.29 -6.32
CA GLU A 51 8.94 -0.04 -6.39
C GLU A 51 8.84 0.81 -5.11
N LEU A 52 7.66 0.87 -4.47
CA LEU A 52 7.40 1.70 -3.28
C LEU A 52 7.85 1.02 -1.98
N VAL A 53 7.63 -0.30 -1.84
CA VAL A 53 7.88 -1.02 -0.59
C VAL A 53 9.32 -0.88 -0.08
N PRO A 54 10.37 -0.98 -0.93
CA PRO A 54 11.74 -0.85 -0.45
C PRO A 54 12.02 0.47 0.28
N SER A 55 11.40 1.59 -0.12
CA SER A 55 11.63 2.89 0.53
C SER A 55 10.85 3.06 1.83
N VAL A 56 9.64 2.49 1.94
CA VAL A 56 8.73 2.79 3.07
C VAL A 56 8.59 1.67 4.11
N HIS A 57 9.00 0.43 3.82
CA HIS A 57 8.74 -0.71 4.71
C HIS A 57 9.37 -0.57 6.11
N ASN A 58 10.52 0.10 6.22
CA ASN A 58 11.21 0.31 7.49
C ASN A 58 10.60 1.41 8.35
N LEU A 59 9.71 2.23 7.79
CA LEU A 59 9.08 3.33 8.52
C LEU A 59 8.17 2.78 9.62
N ARG A 60 8.31 3.34 10.83
CA ARG A 60 7.58 2.87 12.02
C ARG A 60 6.09 3.08 11.88
N GLN A 61 5.68 4.15 11.19
CA GLN A 61 4.28 4.46 10.92
C GLN A 61 3.63 3.47 9.94
N VAL A 62 4.41 2.66 9.20
CA VAL A 62 3.86 1.65 8.29
C VAL A 62 3.65 0.34 9.04
N MET A 63 2.39 -0.06 9.19
CA MET A 63 1.97 -1.26 9.95
C MET A 63 1.83 -2.50 9.07
N SER A 64 1.24 -2.34 7.89
CA SER A 64 1.01 -3.46 6.96
C SER A 64 0.90 -2.91 5.55
N ILE A 65 1.39 -3.70 4.60
CA ILE A 65 1.34 -3.41 3.17
C ILE A 65 0.63 -4.57 2.49
N TYR A 66 -0.54 -4.31 1.92
CA TYR A 66 -1.29 -5.27 1.13
C TYR A 66 -0.98 -5.05 -0.34
N VAL A 67 -0.42 -6.06 -0.99
CA VAL A 67 -0.12 -6.04 -2.42
C VAL A 67 -1.20 -6.83 -3.12
N TYR A 68 -2.05 -6.12 -3.86
CA TYR A 68 -3.09 -6.73 -4.69
C TYR A 68 -2.49 -7.10 -6.05
N CYS A 69 -2.48 -8.39 -6.38
CA CYS A 69 -1.93 -8.84 -7.66
C CYS A 69 -2.61 -10.11 -8.18
N MET A 70 -2.75 -10.19 -9.52
CA MET A 70 -3.24 -11.41 -10.18
C MET A 70 -2.15 -12.50 -10.26
N ASP A 71 -0.88 -12.11 -10.37
CA ASP A 71 0.28 -13.01 -10.47
C ASP A 71 1.02 -13.04 -9.14
N LYS A 72 0.56 -13.91 -8.24
CA LYS A 72 1.11 -14.05 -6.89
C LYS A 72 2.56 -14.53 -6.92
N GLN A 73 2.88 -15.51 -7.77
CA GLN A 73 4.20 -16.14 -7.83
C GLN A 73 5.30 -15.13 -8.19
N ARG A 74 5.05 -14.25 -9.17
CA ARG A 74 5.98 -13.17 -9.52
C ARG A 74 6.23 -12.20 -8.36
N ASN A 75 5.19 -11.91 -7.58
CA ASN A 75 5.29 -10.96 -6.48
C ASN A 75 5.85 -11.58 -5.20
N GLU A 76 5.68 -12.88 -4.98
CA GLU A 76 6.26 -13.61 -3.85
C GLU A 76 7.79 -13.47 -3.78
N GLN A 77 8.47 -13.52 -4.94
CA GLN A 77 9.93 -13.44 -5.03
C GLN A 77 10.54 -12.19 -4.38
N TRP A 78 9.82 -11.06 -4.40
CA TRP A 78 10.28 -9.82 -3.78
C TRP A 78 9.56 -9.53 -2.46
N ALA A 79 8.27 -9.86 -2.37
CA ALA A 79 7.44 -9.58 -1.20
C ALA A 79 7.92 -10.34 0.04
N CYS A 80 8.44 -11.57 -0.12
CA CYS A 80 8.94 -12.38 0.98
C CYS A 80 10.11 -11.73 1.74
N LYS A 81 10.80 -10.75 1.12
CA LYS A 81 11.91 -10.01 1.74
C LYS A 81 11.43 -8.99 2.77
N PHE A 82 10.13 -8.70 2.83
CA PHE A 82 9.56 -7.63 3.63
C PHE A 82 8.49 -8.15 4.58
N ALA A 83 8.80 -8.23 5.88
CA ALA A 83 7.91 -8.83 6.89
C ALA A 83 6.52 -8.18 7.00
N LYS A 84 6.39 -6.91 6.59
CA LYS A 84 5.11 -6.16 6.64
C LYS A 84 4.23 -6.38 5.40
N VAL A 85 4.73 -7.06 4.37
CA VAL A 85 4.02 -7.27 3.11
C VAL A 85 3.14 -8.50 3.18
N LYS A 86 1.90 -8.36 2.71
CA LYS A 86 0.90 -9.42 2.58
C LYS A 86 0.37 -9.42 1.15
N LEU A 87 0.56 -10.52 0.43
CA LEU A 87 -0.01 -10.68 -0.92
C LEU A 87 -1.49 -11.07 -0.81
N ARG A 88 -2.34 -10.41 -1.61
CA ARG A 88 -3.78 -10.66 -1.68
C ARG A 88 -4.26 -10.70 -3.14
#